data_AF-G4ZFV4-F1
#
_entry.id   AF-G4ZFV4-F1
#
_cell.length_a   1.000
_cell.length_b   1.000
_cell.length_c   1.000
_cell.angle_alpha   90.00
_cell.angle_beta   90.00
_cell.angle_gamma   90.00
#
_symmetry.space_group_name_H-M   'P 1'
#
loop_
_entity.id
_entity.type
_entity.pdbx_description
1 polymer ?
#
loop_
_entity_poly.entity_id
_entity_poly.type
_entity_poly.pdbx_seq_one_letter_code
_entity_poly.pdbx_strand_id
1 'polypeptide(L)' 'ADNLLAPAPPQPTFTNRQITSFYFKPCLDAEGDLTGYYSCKSCGKRRKHTPRTGYTNL' A
#
# COMPACT_ATOMS: atom_id res chain seq x y z
N ALA A 1 0.17 1.09 42.90
CA ALA A 1 0.55 2.07 41.86
C ALA A 1 -0.40 1.88 40.70
N ASP A 2 -1.21 2.90 40.44
CA ASP A 2 -2.31 2.91 39.49
C ASP A 2 -1.78 2.85 38.06
N ASN A 3 -2.08 1.77 37.33
CA ASN A 3 -1.69 1.61 35.92
C ASN A 3 -2.67 2.41 35.05
N LEU A 4 -2.32 3.67 34.80
CA LEU A 4 -2.98 4.51 33.79
C LEU A 4 -2.76 3.89 32.40
N LEU A 5 -3.67 3.01 31.99
CA LEU A 5 -3.76 2.50 30.62
C LEU A 5 -4.11 3.67 29.69
N ALA A 6 -3.11 4.19 28.98
CA ALA A 6 -3.33 5.14 27.91
C ALA A 6 -4.30 4.53 26.88
N PRO A 7 -5.28 5.29 26.37
CA PRO A 7 -6.19 4.80 25.35
C PRO A 7 -5.42 4.37 24.10
N ALA A 8 -5.73 3.17 23.60
CA ALA A 8 -5.11 2.66 22.39
C ALA A 8 -5.37 3.60 21.20
N PRO A 9 -4.39 3.80 20.30
CA PRO A 9 -4.59 4.62 19.13
C PRO A 9 -5.74 4.08 18.27
N PRO A 10 -6.52 4.96 17.62
CA PRO A 10 -7.61 4.54 16.76
C PRO A 10 -7.07 3.64 15.65
N GLN A 11 -7.68 2.47 15.48
CA GLN A 11 -7.31 1.57 14.40
C GLN A 11 -7.82 2.11 13.07
N PRO A 12 -6.98 2.17 12.02
CA PRO A 12 -7.44 2.59 10.70
C PRO A 12 -8.47 1.60 10.17
N THR A 13 -9.55 2.12 9.59
CA THR A 13 -10.63 1.32 8.99
C THR A 13 -10.17 0.53 7.76
N PHE A 14 -9.11 1.00 7.09
CA PHE A 14 -8.50 0.33 5.95
C PHE A 14 -7.01 0.13 6.16
N THR A 15 -6.53 -1.05 5.77
CA THR A 15 -5.09 -1.34 5.73
C THR A 15 -4.42 -0.59 4.58
N ASN A 16 -3.13 -0.29 4.73
CA ASN A 16 -2.33 0.29 3.64
C ASN A 16 -2.41 -0.54 2.35
N ARG A 17 -2.56 -1.86 2.47
CA ARG A 17 -2.77 -2.76 1.32
C ARG A 17 -4.09 -2.46 0.58
N GLN A 18 -5.19 -2.27 1.32
CA GLN A 18 -6.49 -1.95 0.73
C GLN A 18 -6.46 -0.58 0.05
N ILE A 19 -5.90 0.43 0.72
CA ILE A 19 -5.74 1.78 0.17
C ILE A 19 -4.89 1.75 -1.11
N THR A 20 -3.76 1.05 -1.09
CA THR A 20 -2.89 0.93 -2.26
C THR A 20 -3.57 0.21 -3.42
N SER A 21 -4.29 -0.87 -3.14
CA SER A 21 -5.04 -1.62 -4.18
C SER A 21 -6.20 -0.81 -4.76
N PHE A 22 -6.74 0.15 -4.01
CA PHE A 22 -7.78 1.05 -4.49
C PHE A 22 -7.22 2.04 -5.53
N TYR A 23 -6.11 2.72 -5.23
CA TYR A 23 -5.55 3.76 -6.11
C TYR A 23 -4.63 3.24 -7.22
N PHE A 24 -3.99 2.09 -7.01
CA PHE A 24 -2.98 1.57 -7.90
C PHE A 24 -3.36 0.19 -8.44
N LYS A 25 -2.90 -0.12 -9.65
CA LYS A 25 -2.99 -1.46 -10.25
C LYS A 25 -1.60 -1.99 -10.55
N PRO A 26 -1.32 -3.29 -10.36
CA PRO A 26 -0.05 -3.87 -10.76
C PRO A 26 0.16 -3.70 -12.26
N CYS A 27 1.39 -3.43 -12.66
CA CYS A 27 1.80 -3.45 -14.07
C CYS A 27 2.21 -4.88 -14.43
N LEU A 28 1.62 -5.39 -15.50
CA LEU A 28 1.97 -6.68 -16.08
C LEU A 28 2.93 -6.48 -17.26
N ASP A 29 3.79 -7.45 -17.52
CA ASP A 29 4.56 -7.53 -18.77
C ASP A 29 3.72 -8.12 -19.91
N ALA A 30 4.36 -8.45 -21.03
CA ALA A 30 3.67 -8.98 -22.20
C ALA A 30 3.11 -10.38 -21.96
N GLU A 31 3.72 -11.13 -21.05
CA GLU A 31 3.37 -12.48 -20.64
C GLU A 31 2.28 -12.49 -19.55
N GLY A 32 2.01 -11.32 -18.95
CA GLY A 32 1.00 -11.16 -17.90
C GLY A 32 1.57 -11.27 -16.48
N ASP A 33 2.90 -11.33 -16.33
CA ASP A 33 3.58 -11.48 -15.06
C ASP A 33 3.79 -10.14 -14.35
N LEU A 34 3.88 -10.19 -13.02
CA LEU A 34 4.03 -9.01 -12.17
C LEU A 34 5.43 -8.40 -12.33
N THR A 35 5.48 -7.19 -12.88
CA THR A 35 6.76 -6.47 -13.10
C THR A 35 7.38 -5.86 -11.84
N GLY A 36 6.68 -5.92 -10.70
CA GLY A 36 7.05 -5.18 -9.48
C GLY A 36 6.78 -3.67 -9.56
N TYR A 37 6.13 -3.20 -10.63
CA TYR A 37 5.64 -1.83 -10.75
C TYR A 37 4.14 -1.76 -10.56
N TYR A 38 3.66 -0.60 -10.12
CA TYR A 38 2.26 -0.28 -10.00
C TYR A 38 1.98 1.02 -10.75
N SER A 39 0.80 1.13 -11.35
CA SER A 39 0.35 2.34 -12.03
C SER A 39 -0.81 2.96 -11.27
N CYS A 40 -0.77 4.29 -11.11
CA CYS A 40 -1.90 5.03 -10.58
C CYS A 40 -3.07 4.91 -11.57
N LYS A 41 -4.25 4.52 -11.07
CA LYS A 41 -5.45 4.39 -11.91
C LYS A 41 -5.92 5.72 -12.47
N SER A 42 -5.68 6.83 -11.76
CA SER A 42 -6.15 8.16 -12.14
C SER A 42 -5.23 8.87 -13.13
N CYS A 43 -3.91 8.80 -12.94
CA CYS A 43 -2.94 9.54 -13.77
C CYS A 43 -2.00 8.65 -14.58
N GLY A 44 -2.06 7.33 -14.43
CA GLY A 44 -1.22 6.38 -15.15
C GLY A 44 0.25 6.32 -14.71
N LYS A 45 0.69 7.19 -13.79
CA LYS A 45 2.10 7.25 -13.36
C LYS A 45 2.53 5.93 -12.71
N ARG A 46 3.68 5.42 -13.15
CA ARG A 46 4.26 4.17 -12.65
C ARG A 46 5.15 4.43 -11.43
N ARG A 47 5.02 3.56 -10.43
CA ARG A 47 5.80 3.53 -9.19
C ARG A 47 6.41 2.13 -9.02
N LYS A 48 7.62 2.05 -8.48
CA LYS A 48 8.30 0.78 -8.22
C LYS A 48 7.99 0.34 -6.80
N HIS A 49 7.53 -0.90 -6.63
CA HIS A 49 7.39 -1.47 -5.31
C HIS A 49 8.78 -1.82 -4.75
N THR A 50 9.18 -1.16 -3.67
CA THR A 50 10.48 -1.41 -3.03
C THR A 50 10.31 -2.40 -1.87
N PRO A 51 10.92 -3.61 -1.94
CA PRO A 51 10.85 -4.58 -0.85
C PRO A 51 11.39 -3.97 0.45
N ARG A 52 10.78 -4.30 1.60
CA ARG A 52 11.07 -3.80 2.98
C ARG A 52 10.49 -2.45 3.39
N THR A 53 9.91 -1.67 2.48
CA THR A 53 9.40 -0.32 2.84
C THR A 53 7.88 -0.27 3.10
N GLY A 54 7.20 -1.41 3.00
CA GLY A 54 5.75 -1.53 3.16
C GLY A 54 4.96 -0.84 2.04
N TYR A 55 3.64 -1.06 2.01
CA TYR A 55 2.71 -0.38 1.10
C TYR A 55 2.71 1.16 1.26
N THR A 56 3.31 1.66 2.34
CA THR A 56 3.55 3.08 2.62
C THR A 56 4.49 3.75 1.62
N ASN A 57 5.30 2.98 0.88
CA ASN A 57 6.26 3.50 -0.10
C ASN A 57 6.04 2.93 -1.50
N LEU A 58 4.81 2.48 -1.76
CA LEU A 58 4.28 2.28 -3.11
C LEU A 58 3.85 3.64 -3.70
#